data_AF-A0A662IFS3-F1
#
_entry.id   AF-A0A662IFS3-F1
#
_cell.length_a   1.000
_cell.length_b   1.000
_cell.length_c   1.000
_cell.angle_alpha   90.00
_cell.angle_beta   90.00
_cell.angle_gamma   90.00
#
_symmetry.space_group_name_H-M   'P 1'
#
loop_
_entity.id
_entity.type
_entity.pdbx_description
1 polymer ?
#
loop_
_entity_poly.entity_id
_entity_poly.type
_entity_poly.pdbx_seq_one_letter_code
_entity_poly.pdbx_strand_id
1 'polypeptide(L)'
;MTSKPSEGLVELASGVIKGLKELRDGIAESKRSVESMPFLIRGYAAADFKSGTGMSHDEWLEFLDDLITSLEELSSKLTERGEAEAGGVLGKLERAVESLNKLSEYLRGLPQKARLAAGFLSEEQIRALEEGPKRAEEVSTLAQAIKHLMDALRS
;
A
#
# COMPACT_ATOMS: atom_id res chain seq x y z
N MET A 1 25.27 -23.60 -5.22
CA MET A 1 24.54 -23.65 -3.95
C MET A 1 23.11 -23.32 -4.28
N THR A 2 22.24 -24.33 -4.34
CA THR A 2 20.80 -24.15 -4.57
C THR A 2 20.17 -23.84 -3.22
N SER A 3 19.72 -22.59 -3.02
CA SER A 3 18.92 -22.20 -1.86
C SER A 3 17.72 -23.14 -1.72
N LYS A 4 17.32 -23.46 -0.48
CA LYS A 4 16.10 -24.24 -0.25
C LYS A 4 14.90 -23.44 -0.81
N PRO A 5 13.85 -24.08 -1.35
CA PRO A 5 12.65 -23.39 -1.86
C PRO A 5 12.08 -22.35 -0.87
N SER A 6 12.16 -22.66 0.43
CA SER A 6 11.78 -21.79 1.53
C SER A 6 12.60 -20.49 1.66
N GLU A 7 13.89 -20.48 1.29
CA GLU A 7 14.74 -19.28 1.41
C GLU A 7 14.34 -18.20 0.39
N GLY A 8 14.00 -18.60 -0.84
CA GLY A 8 13.53 -17.66 -1.87
C GLY A 8 12.17 -17.06 -1.52
N LEU A 9 11.26 -17.85 -0.94
CA LEU A 9 9.97 -17.36 -0.44
C LEU A 9 10.11 -16.38 0.72
N VAL A 10 11.03 -16.65 1.66
CA VAL A 10 11.30 -15.74 2.80
C VAL A 10 11.87 -14.41 2.31
N GLU A 11 12.75 -14.42 1.31
CA GLU A 11 13.29 -13.19 0.73
C GLU A 11 12.21 -12.36 0.01
N LEU A 12 11.36 -13.02 -0.78
CA LEU A 12 10.21 -12.39 -1.43
C LEU A 12 9.24 -11.78 -0.41
N ALA A 13 8.87 -12.54 0.63
CA ALA A 13 8.01 -12.07 1.71
C ALA A 13 8.63 -10.85 2.43
N SER A 14 9.93 -10.89 2.71
CA SER A 14 10.65 -9.78 3.35
C SER A 14 10.65 -8.51 2.50
N GLY A 15 10.83 -8.64 1.18
CA GLY A 15 10.72 -7.53 0.24
C GLY A 15 9.33 -6.90 0.22
N VAL A 16 8.28 -7.73 0.19
CA VAL A 16 6.87 -7.28 0.26
C VAL A 16 6.59 -6.57 1.60
N ILE A 17 7.00 -7.15 2.72
CA ILE A 17 6.83 -6.55 4.06
C ILE A 17 7.47 -5.16 4.12
N LYS A 18 8.69 -5.03 3.58
CA LYS A 18 9.38 -3.73 3.52
C LYS A 18 8.57 -2.70 2.73
N GLY A 19 8.11 -3.05 1.53
CA GLY A 19 7.30 -2.14 0.71
C GLY A 19 5.96 -1.77 1.36
N LEU A 20 5.32 -2.70 2.08
CA LEU A 20 4.10 -2.41 2.85
C LEU A 20 4.35 -1.44 4.01
N LYS A 21 5.50 -1.55 4.70
CA LYS A 21 5.89 -0.60 5.77
C LYS A 21 6.13 0.80 5.21
N GLU A 22 6.85 0.90 4.09
CA GLU A 22 7.07 2.18 3.39
C GLU A 22 5.74 2.81 2.94
N LEU A 23 4.83 2.00 2.40
CA LEU A 23 3.49 2.46 2.04
C LEU A 23 2.70 2.95 3.26
N ARG A 24 2.72 2.19 4.36
CA ARG A 24 2.04 2.54 5.61
C ARG A 24 2.51 3.89 6.15
N ASP A 25 3.81 4.16 6.10
CA ASP A 25 4.38 5.46 6.48
C ASP A 25 3.90 6.58 5.54
N GLY A 26 3.84 6.31 4.23
CA GLY A 26 3.29 7.24 3.24
C GLY A 26 1.80 7.56 3.46
N ILE A 27 0.99 6.57 3.83
CA ILE A 27 -0.43 6.80 4.20
C ILE A 27 -0.53 7.63 5.48
N ALA A 28 0.30 7.35 6.48
CA ALA A 28 0.33 8.11 7.73
C ALA A 28 0.74 9.57 7.49
N GLU A 29 1.70 9.81 6.60
CA GLU A 29 2.10 11.16 6.18
C GLU A 29 0.98 11.87 5.42
N SER A 30 0.32 11.18 4.48
CA SER A 30 -0.86 11.70 3.79
C SER A 30 -1.96 12.11 4.77
N LYS A 31 -2.23 11.28 5.78
CA LYS A 31 -3.20 11.57 6.85
C LYS A 31 -2.83 12.85 7.58
N ARG A 32 -1.59 12.98 8.06
CA ARG A 32 -1.10 14.20 8.75
C ARG A 32 -1.22 15.44 7.87
N SER A 33 -0.92 15.30 6.57
CA SER A 33 -1.06 16.40 5.60
C SER A 33 -2.52 16.86 5.51
N VAL A 34 -3.47 15.93 5.34
CA VAL A 34 -4.91 16.23 5.32
C VAL A 34 -5.38 16.84 6.64
N GLU A 35 -4.92 16.31 7.78
CA GLU A 35 -5.25 16.83 9.11
C GLU A 35 -4.68 18.23 9.38
N SER A 36 -3.62 18.64 8.68
CA SER A 36 -3.10 20.01 8.78
C SER A 36 -3.88 21.02 7.93
N MET A 37 -4.73 20.56 7.01
CA MET A 37 -5.54 21.43 6.16
C MET A 37 -6.61 22.19 6.96
N PRO A 38 -7.04 23.38 6.48
CA PRO A 38 -8.18 24.10 7.03
C PRO A 38 -9.44 23.23 7.09
N PHE A 39 -10.26 23.43 8.14
CA PHE A 39 -11.44 22.60 8.43
C PHE A 39 -12.36 22.36 7.22
N LEU A 40 -12.62 23.40 6.43
CA LEU A 40 -13.51 23.34 5.26
C LEU A 40 -12.99 22.44 4.13
N ILE A 41 -11.67 22.37 3.94
CA ILE A 41 -11.04 21.58 2.86
C ILE A 41 -10.67 20.18 3.35
N ARG A 42 -10.34 20.05 4.65
CA ARG A 42 -10.00 18.77 5.28
C ARG A 42 -11.07 17.70 5.05
N GLY A 43 -12.34 18.04 5.28
CA GLY A 43 -13.44 17.09 5.09
C GLY A 43 -13.57 16.61 3.64
N TYR A 44 -13.38 17.53 2.68
CA TYR A 44 -13.38 17.20 1.26
C TYR A 44 -12.20 16.28 0.90
N ALA A 45 -10.98 16.62 1.34
CA ALA A 45 -9.78 15.82 1.04
C ALA A 45 -9.88 14.39 1.62
N ALA A 46 -10.39 14.24 2.85
CA ALA A 46 -10.62 12.94 3.47
C ALA A 46 -11.69 12.12 2.72
N ALA A 47 -12.79 12.75 2.30
CA ALA A 47 -13.84 12.11 1.53
C ALA A 47 -13.36 11.71 0.12
N ASP A 48 -12.58 12.58 -0.55
CA ASP A 48 -12.00 12.31 -1.87
C ASP A 48 -11.03 11.12 -1.82
N PHE A 49 -10.17 11.08 -0.81
CA PHE A 49 -9.27 9.94 -0.58
C PHE A 49 -10.03 8.64 -0.34
N LYS A 50 -11.05 8.65 0.54
CA LYS A 50 -11.87 7.45 0.79
C LYS A 50 -12.63 7.01 -0.45
N SER A 51 -13.22 7.94 -1.20
CA SER A 51 -13.93 7.63 -2.43
C SER A 51 -13.01 7.09 -3.51
N GLY A 52 -11.79 7.62 -3.61
CA GLY A 52 -10.82 7.24 -4.64
C GLY A 52 -10.11 5.92 -4.36
N THR A 53 -9.84 5.61 -3.09
CA THR A 53 -9.06 4.42 -2.70
C THR A 53 -9.93 3.30 -2.14
N GLY A 54 -11.18 3.60 -1.76
CA GLY A 54 -12.13 2.67 -1.16
C GLY A 54 -12.04 2.54 0.38
N MET A 55 -11.05 3.18 1.02
CA MET A 55 -10.82 3.14 2.46
C MET A 55 -10.38 4.53 2.97
N SER A 56 -10.78 4.89 4.18
CA SER A 56 -10.24 6.05 4.90
C SER A 56 -8.76 5.82 5.22
N HIS A 57 -8.05 6.88 5.62
CA HIS A 57 -6.67 6.73 6.09
C HIS A 57 -6.55 5.75 7.26
N ASP A 58 -7.48 5.78 8.21
CA ASP A 58 -7.47 4.85 9.35
C ASP A 58 -7.73 3.40 8.92
N GLU A 59 -8.71 3.19 8.05
CA GLU A 59 -9.01 1.87 7.48
C GLU A 59 -7.79 1.32 6.70
N TRP A 60 -7.06 2.19 5.98
CA TRP A 60 -5.81 1.81 5.32
C TRP A 60 -4.69 1.44 6.29
N LEU A 61 -4.50 2.21 7.37
CA LEU A 61 -3.45 1.93 8.35
C LEU A 61 -3.72 0.60 9.07
N GLU A 62 -4.96 0.37 9.50
CA GLU A 62 -5.38 -0.90 10.10
C GLU A 62 -5.20 -2.07 9.14
N PHE A 63 -5.60 -1.89 7.87
CA PHE A 63 -5.44 -2.91 6.83
C PHE A 63 -3.98 -3.27 6.59
N LEU A 64 -3.09 -2.27 6.52
CA LEU A 64 -1.67 -2.48 6.30
C LEU A 64 -1.00 -3.14 7.51
N ASP A 65 -1.34 -2.71 8.73
CA ASP A 65 -0.79 -3.28 9.96
C ASP A 65 -1.18 -4.78 10.09
N ASP A 66 -2.45 -5.14 9.84
CA ASP A 66 -2.89 -6.55 9.84
C ASP A 66 -2.20 -7.39 8.76
N LEU A 67 -2.03 -6.84 7.55
CA LEU A 67 -1.36 -7.54 6.45
C LEU A 67 0.13 -7.75 6.73
N ILE A 68 0.81 -6.74 7.25
CA ILE A 68 2.22 -6.82 7.64
C ILE A 68 2.41 -7.89 8.71
N THR A 69 1.60 -7.88 9.78
CA THR A 69 1.67 -8.91 10.83
C THR A 69 1.44 -10.30 10.27
N SER A 70 0.45 -10.47 9.40
CA SER A 70 0.16 -11.78 8.77
C SER A 70 1.32 -12.30 7.91
N LEU A 71 2.03 -11.40 7.21
CA LEU A 71 3.20 -11.77 6.40
C LEU A 71 4.44 -12.03 7.25
N GLU A 72 4.63 -11.31 8.36
CA GLU A 72 5.70 -11.57 9.32
C GLU A 72 5.51 -12.95 9.97
N GLU A 73 4.28 -13.30 10.36
CA GLU A 73 3.94 -14.63 10.86
C GLU A 73 4.19 -15.72 9.81
N LEU A 74 3.79 -15.49 8.55
CA LEU A 74 4.07 -16.40 7.45
C LEU A 74 5.58 -16.61 7.26
N SER A 75 6.36 -15.53 7.22
CA SER A 75 7.81 -15.59 7.04
C SER A 75 8.51 -16.38 8.16
N SER A 76 8.07 -16.17 9.41
CA SER A 76 8.53 -16.95 10.57
C SER A 76 8.18 -18.43 10.43
N LYS A 77 6.94 -18.77 10.07
CA LYS A 77 6.50 -20.17 9.87
C LYS A 77 7.23 -20.86 8.73
N LEU A 78 7.48 -20.17 7.61
CA LEU A 78 8.25 -20.71 6.48
C LEU A 78 9.69 -21.04 6.87
N THR A 79 10.26 -20.27 7.81
CA THR A 79 11.60 -20.51 8.36
C THR A 79 11.61 -21.72 9.31
N GLU A 80 10.53 -21.94 10.07
CA GLU A 80 10.47 -22.98 11.13
C GLU A 80 9.90 -24.34 10.70
N ARG A 81 8.84 -24.36 9.87
CA ARG A 81 7.98 -25.56 9.68
C ARG A 81 7.70 -25.93 8.22
N GLY A 82 8.14 -25.13 7.25
CA GLY A 82 7.89 -25.36 5.82
C GLY A 82 6.49 -24.91 5.35
N GLU A 83 6.21 -25.08 4.06
CA GLU A 83 5.15 -24.39 3.26
C GLU A 83 3.68 -24.72 3.60
N ALA A 84 3.40 -25.68 4.50
CA ALA A 84 2.08 -26.32 4.63
C ALA A 84 0.94 -25.45 5.20
N GLU A 85 1.18 -24.20 5.61
CA GLU A 85 0.18 -23.31 6.26
C GLU A 85 -0.06 -21.95 5.54
N ALA A 86 0.17 -21.86 4.23
CA ALA A 86 0.00 -20.61 3.48
C ALA A 86 -1.47 -20.20 3.20
N GLY A 87 -2.45 -21.09 3.41
CA GLY A 87 -3.83 -20.89 2.95
C GLY A 87 -4.57 -19.67 3.52
N GLY A 88 -4.23 -19.22 4.73
CA GLY A 88 -4.90 -18.10 5.40
C GLY A 88 -4.50 -16.70 4.89
N VAL A 89 -3.31 -16.57 4.28
CA VAL A 89 -2.76 -15.26 3.87
C VAL A 89 -3.13 -14.89 2.43
N LEU A 90 -3.41 -15.87 1.58
CA LEU A 90 -3.69 -15.65 0.15
C LEU A 90 -4.87 -14.71 -0.08
N GLY A 91 -5.97 -14.88 0.65
CA GLY A 91 -7.13 -13.99 0.54
C GLY A 91 -6.83 -12.54 1.00
N LYS A 92 -5.93 -12.37 1.98
CA LYS A 92 -5.48 -11.03 2.39
C LYS A 92 -4.61 -10.39 1.31
N LEU A 93 -3.75 -11.17 0.65
CA LEU A 93 -2.89 -10.70 -0.45
C LEU A 93 -3.70 -10.33 -1.70
N GLU A 94 -4.74 -11.09 -2.04
CA GLU A 94 -5.67 -10.75 -3.13
C GLU A 94 -6.33 -9.39 -2.89
N ARG A 95 -6.90 -9.20 -1.69
CA ARG A 95 -7.50 -7.93 -1.28
C ARG A 95 -6.48 -6.79 -1.29
N ALA A 96 -5.23 -7.05 -0.92
CA ALA A 96 -4.15 -6.08 -0.96
C ALA A 96 -3.88 -5.60 -2.39
N VAL A 97 -3.74 -6.53 -3.33
CA VAL A 97 -3.53 -6.21 -4.75
C VAL A 97 -4.66 -5.34 -5.29
N GLU A 98 -5.91 -5.68 -5.03
CA GLU A 98 -7.06 -4.88 -5.46
C GLU A 98 -7.04 -3.47 -4.88
N SER A 99 -6.75 -3.35 -3.58
CA SER A 99 -6.70 -2.06 -2.88
C SER A 99 -5.54 -1.20 -3.38
N LEU A 100 -4.38 -1.80 -3.62
CA LEU A 100 -3.20 -1.10 -4.16
C LEU A 100 -3.45 -0.62 -5.59
N ASN A 101 -4.18 -1.36 -6.42
CA ASN A 101 -4.55 -0.90 -7.76
C ASN A 101 -5.43 0.36 -7.69
N LYS A 102 -6.44 0.38 -6.81
CA LYS A 102 -7.28 1.56 -6.58
C LYS A 102 -6.46 2.76 -6.08
N LEU A 103 -5.56 2.53 -5.12
CA LEU A 103 -4.67 3.56 -4.63
C LEU A 103 -3.77 4.11 -5.75
N SER A 104 -3.20 3.23 -6.57
CA SER A 104 -2.37 3.61 -7.71
C SER A 104 -3.15 4.46 -8.72
N GLU A 105 -4.38 4.08 -9.06
CA GLU A 105 -5.26 4.88 -9.93
C GLU A 105 -5.57 6.26 -9.34
N TYR A 106 -5.91 6.30 -8.05
CA TYR A 106 -6.13 7.57 -7.34
C TYR A 106 -4.90 8.48 -7.40
N LEU A 107 -3.71 7.94 -7.13
CA LEU A 107 -2.44 8.67 -7.16
C LEU A 107 -2.13 9.23 -8.55
N ARG A 108 -2.42 8.49 -9.63
CA ARG A 108 -2.29 9.00 -11.02
C ARG A 108 -3.21 10.18 -11.30
N GLY A 109 -4.37 10.24 -10.64
CA GLY A 109 -5.35 11.32 -10.79
C GLY A 109 -5.04 12.58 -9.97
N LEU A 110 -4.10 12.53 -9.03
CA LEU A 110 -3.79 13.65 -8.14
C LEU A 110 -3.38 14.95 -8.85
N PRO A 111 -2.56 14.95 -9.92
CA PRO A 111 -2.19 16.19 -10.60
C PRO A 111 -3.41 16.93 -11.18
N GLN A 112 -4.41 16.20 -11.68
CA GLN A 112 -5.64 16.81 -12.18
C GLN A 112 -6.46 17.43 -11.03
N LYS A 113 -6.57 16.71 -9.90
CA LYS A 113 -7.25 17.19 -8.69
C LYS A 113 -6.56 18.44 -8.10
N ALA A 114 -5.23 18.46 -8.09
CA ALA A 114 -4.45 19.60 -7.64
C ALA A 114 -4.74 20.86 -8.45
N ARG A 115 -4.82 20.74 -9.79
CA ARG A 115 -5.19 21.86 -10.68
C ARG A 115 -6.59 22.40 -10.38
N LEU A 116 -7.56 21.50 -10.14
CA LEU A 116 -8.94 21.89 -9.81
C LEU A 116 -9.03 22.58 -8.43
N ALA A 117 -8.13 22.24 -7.51
CA ALA A 117 -8.08 22.78 -6.15
C ALA A 117 -6.99 23.85 -5.95
N ALA A 118 -6.35 24.35 -7.02
CA ALA A 118 -5.17 25.22 -6.91
C ALA A 118 -5.41 26.51 -6.09
N GLY A 119 -6.64 27.04 -6.08
CA GLY A 119 -7.00 28.20 -5.25
C GLY A 119 -7.07 27.93 -3.74
N PHE A 120 -6.96 26.67 -3.33
CA PHE A 120 -7.09 26.21 -1.94
C PHE A 120 -5.82 25.54 -1.40
N LEU A 121 -4.82 25.31 -2.26
CA LEU A 121 -3.59 24.59 -1.94
C LEU A 121 -2.39 25.53 -2.00
N SER A 122 -1.38 25.28 -1.15
CA SER A 122 -0.08 25.93 -1.28
C SER A 122 0.69 25.38 -2.48
N GLU A 123 1.70 26.12 -2.97
CA GLU A 123 2.59 25.61 -4.04
C GLU A 123 3.28 24.31 -3.64
N GLU A 124 3.66 24.17 -2.37
CA GLU A 124 4.27 22.95 -1.83
C GLU A 124 3.31 21.77 -1.90
N GLN A 125 2.04 21.98 -1.52
CA GLN A 125 1.00 20.94 -1.64
C GLN A 125 0.74 20.56 -3.09
N ILE A 126 0.72 21.53 -4.01
CA ILE A 126 0.54 21.26 -5.44
C ILE A 126 1.70 20.41 -5.96
N ARG A 127 2.96 20.77 -5.66
CA ARG A 127 4.15 20.00 -6.06
C ARG A 127 4.14 18.57 -5.49
N ALA A 128 3.73 18.41 -4.23
CA ALA A 128 3.61 17.09 -3.61
C ALA A 128 2.56 16.22 -4.34
N LEU A 129 1.44 16.80 -4.78
CA LEU A 129 0.42 16.08 -5.56
C LEU A 129 0.86 15.79 -7.01
N GLU A 130 1.76 16.60 -7.57
CA GLU A 130 2.38 16.34 -8.88
C GLU A 130 3.29 15.11 -8.87
N GLU A 131 3.83 14.71 -7.70
CA GLU A 131 4.56 13.43 -7.56
C GLU A 131 3.63 12.20 -7.62
N GLY A 132 2.31 12.39 -7.61
CA GLY A 132 1.31 11.33 -7.61
C GLY A 132 1.58 10.18 -8.59
N PRO A 133 1.86 10.44 -9.89
CA PRO A 133 2.18 9.39 -10.86
C PRO A 133 3.41 8.55 -10.50
N LYS A 134 4.46 9.18 -9.96
CA LYS A 134 5.65 8.45 -9.51
C LYS A 134 5.31 7.52 -8.34
N ARG A 135 4.56 8.02 -7.36
CA ARG A 135 4.08 7.20 -6.22
C ARG A 135 3.15 6.07 -6.69
N ALA A 136 2.35 6.31 -7.72
CA ALA A 136 1.50 5.29 -8.32
C ALA A 136 2.29 4.13 -8.94
N GLU A 137 3.47 4.41 -9.53
CA GLU A 137 4.38 3.38 -10.06
C GLU A 137 4.99 2.55 -8.93
N GLU A 138 5.42 3.18 -7.85
CA GLU A 138 5.93 2.52 -6.63
C GLU A 138 4.86 1.57 -6.06
N VAL A 139 3.62 2.03 -5.93
CA VAL A 139 2.46 1.22 -5.48
C VAL A 139 2.14 0.08 -6.45
N SER A 140 2.23 0.31 -7.77
CA SER A 140 1.99 -0.73 -8.77
C SER A 140 3.06 -1.83 -8.70
N THR A 141 4.30 -1.45 -8.46
CA THR A 141 5.43 -2.37 -8.29
C THR A 141 5.23 -3.24 -7.05
N LEU A 142 4.77 -2.66 -5.94
CA LEU A 142 4.42 -3.41 -4.73
C LEU A 142 3.28 -4.40 -4.99
N ALA A 143 2.24 -4.01 -5.73
CA ALA A 143 1.14 -4.90 -6.09
C ALA A 143 1.62 -6.08 -6.95
N GLN A 144 2.57 -5.85 -7.88
CA GLN A 144 3.20 -6.92 -8.66
C GLN A 144 4.05 -7.85 -7.79
N ALA A 145 4.82 -7.32 -6.84
CA ALA A 145 5.59 -8.12 -5.89
C ALA A 145 4.69 -9.03 -5.03
N ILE A 146 3.53 -8.52 -4.60
CA ILE A 146 2.53 -9.32 -3.87
C ILE A 146 1.96 -10.43 -4.76
N LYS A 147 1.65 -10.15 -6.03
CA LYS A 147 1.20 -11.19 -6.98
C LYS A 147 2.26 -12.29 -7.14
N HIS A 148 3.52 -11.92 -7.32
CA HIS A 148 4.61 -12.90 -7.43
C HIS A 148 4.74 -13.75 -6.16
N LEU A 149 4.60 -13.15 -4.97
CA LEU A 149 4.58 -13.89 -3.72
C LEU A 149 3.39 -14.86 -3.67
N MET A 150 2.19 -14.43 -4.06
CA MET A 150 1.01 -15.30 -4.10
C MET A 150 1.20 -16.50 -5.04
N ASP A 151 1.75 -16.27 -6.23
CA ASP A 151 2.00 -17.34 -7.21
C ASP A 151 3.00 -18.35 -6.65
N ALA A 152 4.06 -17.88 -6.00
CA ALA A 152 5.07 -18.73 -5.37
C ALA A 152 4.54 -19.49 -4.14
N LEU A 153 3.53 -18.97 -3.43
CA LEU A 153 2.85 -19.67 -2.33
C LEU A 153 1.83 -20.73 -2.81
N ARG A 154 1.44 -20.69 -4.09
CA ARG A 154 0.50 -21.63 -4.71
C ARG A 154 1.19 -22.79 -5.43
N SER A 155 2.43 -22.58 -5.86
CA SER A 155 3.29 -23.57 -6.51
C SER A 155 3.85 -24.58 -5.54
#